data_AF-A0A9E0Q8W9-F1
#
_entry.id   AF-A0A9E0Q8W9-F1
#
_cell.length_a   1.000
_cell.length_b   1.000
_cell.length_c   1.000
_cell.angle_alpha   90.00
_cell.angle_beta   90.00
_cell.angle_gamma   90.00
#
_symmetry.space_group_name_H-M   'P 1'
#
loop_
_entity.id
_entity.type
_entity.pdbx_description
1 polymer ?
#
loop_
_entity_poly.entity_id
_entity_poly.type
_entity_poly.pdbx_seq_one_letter_code
_entity_poly.pdbx_strand_id
1 'polypeptide(L)'
;QRKINNSNREKRAVFDLLGIDKITKKIVFFEVKKGIKNLSRRSGIEDHITDYESFLCSKNSSIYRANLLEDIKYIIQDKTELGLITNYCLPDNIHNYETELVFVFHPENPSQVDIVKKEIKDRYKIILIENDGNYKLK
;
A
#
# COMPACT_ATOMS: atom_id res chain seq x y z
N GLN A 1 -32.58 7.59 18.47
CA GLN A 1 -31.28 7.43 17.78
C GLN A 1 -31.47 7.73 16.29
N ARG A 2 -30.84 8.78 15.74
CA ARG A 2 -30.90 9.08 14.30
C ARG A 2 -30.00 8.09 13.56
N LYS A 3 -30.59 7.18 12.75
CA LYS A 3 -29.85 6.30 11.85
C LYS A 3 -29.11 7.17 10.83
N ILE A 4 -27.78 7.21 10.91
CA ILE A 4 -26.95 7.82 9.87
C ILE A 4 -27.10 6.94 8.62
N ASN A 5 -27.74 7.47 7.57
CA ASN A 5 -27.81 6.80 6.28
C ASN A 5 -26.39 6.79 5.67
N ASN A 6 -25.74 5.62 5.72
CA ASN A 6 -24.40 5.38 5.17
C ASN A 6 -24.40 5.24 3.63
N SER A 7 -25.40 5.75 2.92
CA SER A 7 -25.61 5.46 1.50
C SER A 7 -24.53 6.04 0.56
N ASN A 8 -23.70 6.98 1.04
CA ASN A 8 -22.65 7.64 0.26
C ASN A 8 -21.26 7.57 0.94
N ARG A 9 -20.93 6.47 1.64
CA ARG A 9 -19.53 6.30 2.09
C ARG A 9 -18.67 5.96 0.89
N GLU A 10 -17.75 6.87 0.54
CA GLU A 10 -16.67 6.55 -0.37
C GLU A 10 -15.89 5.34 0.18
N LYS A 11 -15.58 4.39 -0.70
CA LYS A 11 -14.82 3.19 -0.37
C LYS A 11 -13.48 3.64 0.23
N ARG A 12 -13.05 3.00 1.32
CA ARG A 12 -11.70 3.23 1.86
C ARG A 12 -10.74 2.31 1.10
N ALA A 13 -9.68 2.88 0.53
CA ALA A 13 -8.52 2.07 0.16
C ALA A 13 -7.82 1.58 1.41
N VAL A 14 -7.43 0.31 1.41
CA VAL A 14 -6.65 -0.32 2.46
C VAL A 14 -5.38 -0.84 1.80
N PHE A 15 -4.24 -0.41 2.32
CA PHE A 15 -2.91 -0.88 1.92
C PHE A 15 -2.28 -1.58 3.12
N ASP A 16 -1.58 -2.69 2.86
CA ASP A 16 -1.02 -3.50 3.95
C ASP A 16 0.13 -2.80 4.67
N LEU A 17 1.04 -2.18 3.91
CA LEU A 17 2.17 -1.44 4.48
C LEU A 17 2.40 -0.11 3.75
N LEU A 18 2.99 0.82 4.50
CA LEU A 18 3.41 2.13 4.01
C LEU A 18 4.89 2.35 4.32
N GLY A 19 5.64 2.83 3.32
CA GLY A 19 7.04 3.21 3.44
C GLY A 19 7.27 4.64 3.00
N ILE A 20 8.29 5.28 3.58
CA ILE A 20 8.79 6.60 3.17
C ILE A 20 10.24 6.42 2.73
N ASP A 21 10.48 6.45 1.42
CA ASP A 21 11.83 6.43 0.87
C ASP A 21 12.34 7.87 0.74
N LYS A 22 13.27 8.23 1.62
CA LYS A 22 13.88 9.56 1.67
C LYS A 22 14.90 9.81 0.56
N ILE A 23 15.47 8.74 -0.03
CA ILE A 23 16.49 8.84 -1.07
C ILE A 23 15.80 9.14 -2.40
N THR A 24 14.79 8.33 -2.76
CA THR A 24 14.06 8.50 -4.01
C THR A 24 12.89 9.49 -3.90
N LYS A 25 12.62 10.01 -2.70
CA LYS A 25 11.52 10.93 -2.40
C LYS A 25 10.17 10.34 -2.77
N LYS A 26 9.91 9.12 -2.29
CA LYS A 26 8.67 8.38 -2.57
C LYS A 26 7.93 7.98 -1.30
N ILE A 27 6.61 8.03 -1.38
CA ILE A 27 5.70 7.36 -0.45
C ILE A 27 5.31 6.04 -1.11
N VAL A 28 5.75 4.93 -0.54
CA VAL A 28 5.60 3.60 -1.13
C VAL A 28 4.49 2.85 -0.42
N PHE A 29 3.48 2.44 -1.17
CA PHE A 29 2.44 1.52 -0.71
C PHE A 29 2.86 0.11 -1.08
N PHE A 30 2.90 -0.78 -0.09
CA PHE A 30 3.13 -2.19 -0.35
C PHE A 30 1.84 -2.97 -0.20
N GLU A 31 1.54 -3.75 -1.22
CA GLU A 31 0.46 -4.74 -1.21
C GLU A 31 1.07 -6.14 -1.11
N VAL A 32 0.73 -6.89 -0.06
CA VAL A 32 1.37 -8.16 0.25
C VAL A 32 0.46 -9.30 -0.19
N LYS A 33 0.94 -10.13 -1.13
CA LYS A 33 0.20 -11.30 -1.62
C LYS A 33 1.00 -12.59 -1.38
N LYS A 34 0.31 -13.63 -0.93
CA LYS A 34 0.87 -14.97 -0.72
C LYS A 34 0.01 -15.99 -1.47
N GLY A 35 0.63 -16.77 -2.34
CA GLY A 35 -0.09 -17.74 -3.17
C GLY A 35 -1.07 -17.12 -4.17
N ILE A 36 -1.70 -17.97 -4.99
CA ILE A 36 -2.69 -17.53 -6.00
C ILE A 36 -4.12 -17.42 -5.46
N LYS A 37 -4.46 -18.13 -4.37
CA LYS A 37 -5.85 -18.18 -3.87
C LYS A 37 -6.43 -16.80 -3.51
N ASN A 38 -5.57 -15.84 -3.23
CA ASN A 38 -5.94 -14.46 -2.89
C ASN A 38 -6.03 -13.54 -4.13
N LEU A 39 -5.81 -14.04 -5.35
CA LEU A 39 -5.85 -13.27 -6.60
C LEU A 39 -7.23 -13.31 -7.27
N SER A 40 -7.96 -14.42 -7.14
CA SER A 40 -9.13 -14.74 -7.98
C SER A 40 -10.50 -14.27 -7.44
N ARG A 41 -10.55 -13.39 -6.42
CA ARG A 41 -11.80 -12.87 -5.85
C ARG A 41 -11.73 -11.36 -5.66
N ARG A 42 -12.89 -10.69 -5.57
CA ARG A 42 -13.02 -9.29 -5.13
C ARG A 42 -12.12 -9.07 -3.90
N SER A 43 -11.02 -8.33 -4.01
CA SER A 43 -9.77 -8.26 -3.19
C SER A 43 -8.47 -8.74 -3.89
N GLY A 44 -8.53 -8.97 -5.21
CA GLY A 44 -7.38 -9.35 -6.05
C GLY A 44 -6.50 -8.15 -6.46
N ILE A 45 -5.40 -8.42 -7.16
CA ILE A 45 -4.41 -7.40 -7.60
C ILE A 45 -5.07 -6.21 -8.30
N GLU A 46 -6.01 -6.45 -9.21
CA GLU A 46 -6.64 -5.37 -9.99
C GLU A 46 -7.52 -4.45 -9.14
N ASP A 47 -8.11 -4.95 -8.05
CA ASP A 47 -8.90 -4.10 -7.14
C ASP A 47 -8.00 -3.11 -6.39
N HIS A 48 -6.82 -3.57 -5.95
CA HIS A 48 -5.84 -2.70 -5.27
C HIS A 48 -5.18 -1.72 -6.25
N ILE A 49 -4.94 -2.13 -7.49
CA ILE A 49 -4.51 -1.23 -8.57
C ILE A 49 -5.59 -0.16 -8.82
N THR A 50 -6.86 -0.57 -8.95
CA THR A 50 -7.97 0.33 -9.21
C THR A 50 -8.17 1.31 -8.06
N ASP A 51 -8.11 0.84 -6.81
CA ASP A 51 -8.17 1.71 -5.64
C ASP A 51 -7.00 2.70 -5.65
N TYR A 52 -5.76 2.23 -5.86
CA TYR A 52 -4.58 3.11 -5.95
C TYR A 52 -4.74 4.19 -7.03
N GLU A 53 -5.09 3.81 -8.26
CA GLU A 53 -5.29 4.74 -9.37
C GLU A 53 -6.45 5.71 -9.08
N SER A 54 -7.56 5.22 -8.54
CA SER A 54 -8.73 6.03 -8.18
C SER A 54 -8.42 7.05 -7.09
N PHE A 55 -7.68 6.69 -6.06
CA PHE A 55 -7.44 7.60 -4.93
C PHE A 55 -6.27 8.54 -5.14
N LEU A 56 -5.23 8.11 -5.86
CA LEU A 56 -4.00 8.89 -6.00
C LEU A 56 -3.80 9.52 -7.39
N CYS A 57 -4.54 9.06 -8.41
CA CYS A 57 -4.41 9.57 -9.79
C CYS A 57 -5.71 10.21 -10.34
N SER A 58 -6.82 10.19 -9.61
CA SER A 58 -8.09 10.76 -10.08
C SER A 58 -8.30 12.23 -9.66
N LYS A 59 -9.48 12.76 -9.98
CA LYS A 59 -9.92 14.13 -9.65
C LYS A 59 -9.83 14.47 -8.15
N ASN A 60 -9.91 13.47 -7.26
CA ASN A 60 -9.85 13.67 -5.81
C ASN A 60 -8.45 13.43 -5.21
N SER A 61 -7.44 13.22 -6.06
CA SER A 61 -6.06 12.93 -5.65
C SER A 61 -5.46 13.95 -4.68
N SER A 62 -5.77 15.24 -4.85
CA SER A 62 -5.29 16.29 -3.95
C SER A 62 -5.84 16.16 -2.53
N ILE A 63 -7.14 15.84 -2.38
CA ILE A 63 -7.79 15.63 -1.09
C ILE A 63 -7.24 14.38 -0.43
N TYR A 64 -7.15 13.28 -1.18
CA TYR A 64 -6.62 12.03 -0.65
C TYR A 64 -5.16 12.18 -0.21
N ARG A 65 -4.35 12.88 -1.00
CA ARG A 65 -2.94 13.15 -0.67
C ARG A 65 -2.79 14.02 0.57
N ALA A 66 -3.64 15.04 0.75
CA ALA A 66 -3.63 15.84 1.97
C ALA A 66 -3.93 14.97 3.21
N ASN A 67 -4.99 14.16 3.14
CA ASN A 67 -5.37 13.25 4.22
C ASN A 67 -4.28 12.20 4.51
N LEU A 68 -3.68 11.62 3.48
CA LEU A 68 -2.57 10.68 3.61
C LEU A 68 -1.40 11.29 4.39
N LEU A 69 -1.04 12.54 4.09
CA LEU A 69 0.06 13.22 4.79
C LEU A 69 -0.30 13.51 6.25
N GLU A 70 -1.56 13.80 6.56
CA GLU A 70 -2.02 13.91 7.95
C GLU A 70 -1.96 12.56 8.67
N ASP A 71 -2.48 11.50 8.06
CA ASP A 71 -2.43 10.15 8.62
C ASP A 71 -0.99 9.70 8.91
N ILE A 72 -0.06 9.98 7.99
CA ILE A 72 1.38 9.73 8.19
C ILE A 72 1.91 10.48 9.41
N LYS A 73 1.58 11.76 9.55
CA LYS A 73 2.00 12.58 10.70
C LYS A 73 1.47 11.99 12.01
N TYR A 74 0.19 11.62 12.05
CA TYR A 74 -0.42 11.03 13.24
C TYR A 74 0.19 9.68 13.59
N ILE A 75 0.42 8.80 12.60
CA ILE A 75 1.10 7.52 12.83
C ILE A 75 2.48 7.75 13.46
N ILE A 76 3.27 8.68 12.93
CA ILE A 76 4.61 8.96 13.46
C ILE A 76 4.53 9.54 14.88
N GLN A 77 3.60 10.46 15.12
CA GLN A 77 3.38 11.00 16.45
C GLN A 77 3.04 9.89 17.45
N ASP A 78 2.03 9.06 17.15
CA ASP A 78 1.58 7.95 18.00
C ASP A 78 2.74 6.99 18.29
N LYS A 79 3.51 6.60 17.26
CA LYS A 79 4.64 5.68 17.44
C LYS A 79 5.78 6.32 18.24
N THR A 80 5.95 7.63 18.16
CA THR A 80 6.94 8.37 18.96
C THR A 80 6.51 8.45 20.42
N GLU A 81 5.24 8.77 20.68
CA GLU A 81 4.66 8.82 22.03
C GLU A 81 4.72 7.44 22.73
N LEU A 82 4.55 6.36 21.96
CA LEU A 82 4.74 4.99 22.44
C LEU A 82 6.21 4.57 22.61
N GLY A 83 7.17 5.40 22.22
CA GLY A 83 8.61 5.09 22.27
C GLY A 83 9.07 4.03 21.28
N LEU A 84 8.26 3.72 20.26
CA LEU A 84 8.57 2.70 19.24
C LEU A 84 9.51 3.24 18.15
N ILE A 85 9.43 4.54 17.89
CA ILE A 85 10.39 5.26 17.05
C ILE A 85 10.96 6.42 17.86
N THR A 86 12.25 6.65 17.74
CA THR A 86 12.95 7.76 18.39
C THR A 86 13.69 8.58 17.35
N ASN A 87 13.76 9.90 17.55
CA ASN A 87 14.50 10.82 16.68
C ASN A 87 14.09 10.79 15.19
N TYR A 88 12.83 10.48 14.90
CA TYR A 88 12.30 10.54 13.54
C TYR A 88 11.55 11.84 13.30
N CYS A 89 11.88 12.52 12.21
CA CYS A 89 11.13 13.66 11.70
C CYS A 89 10.78 13.43 10.23
N LEU A 90 9.56 13.81 9.85
CA LEU A 90 9.16 13.83 8.45
C LEU A 90 9.96 14.89 7.70
N PRO A 91 10.40 14.61 6.46
CA PRO A 91 10.98 15.63 5.60
C PRO A 91 9.99 16.79 5.35
N ASP A 92 10.44 18.04 5.48
CA ASP A 92 9.59 19.22 5.24
C ASP A 92 8.98 19.24 3.83
N ASN A 93 9.70 18.66 2.87
CA ASN A 93 9.29 18.56 1.47
C ASN A 93 8.49 17.29 1.13
N ILE A 94 7.98 16.55 2.12
CA ILE A 94 7.22 15.30 1.88
C ILE A 94 5.99 15.50 0.98
N HIS A 95 5.41 16.71 0.98
CA HIS A 95 4.32 17.08 0.09
C HIS A 95 4.67 17.00 -1.40
N ASN A 96 5.95 16.93 -1.76
CA ASN A 96 6.45 16.75 -3.13
C ASN A 96 6.81 15.29 -3.44
N TYR A 97 6.65 14.35 -2.51
CA TYR A 97 7.06 12.96 -2.73
C TYR A 97 6.07 12.22 -3.62
N GLU A 98 6.53 11.59 -4.69
CA GLU A 98 5.64 10.79 -5.53
C GLU A 98 5.12 9.57 -4.78
N THR A 99 3.93 9.10 -5.13
CA THR A 99 3.44 7.82 -4.61
C THR A 99 3.81 6.69 -5.55
N GLU A 100 4.11 5.52 -4.99
CA GLU A 100 4.39 4.31 -5.75
C GLU A 100 3.66 3.12 -5.12
N LEU A 101 3.07 2.26 -5.95
CA LEU A 101 2.52 0.97 -5.52
C LEU A 101 3.50 -0.15 -5.87
N VAL A 102 3.85 -0.96 -4.86
CA VAL A 102 4.75 -2.10 -4.99
C VAL A 102 4.05 -3.36 -4.49
N PHE A 103 4.10 -4.42 -5.29
CA PHE A 103 3.59 -5.72 -4.87
C PHE A 103 4.71 -6.53 -4.23
N VAL A 104 4.47 -7.03 -3.02
CA VAL A 104 5.35 -7.98 -2.34
C VAL A 104 4.71 -9.35 -2.46
N PHE A 105 5.31 -10.23 -3.26
CA PHE A 105 4.72 -11.52 -3.58
C PHE A 105 5.54 -12.69 -3.04
N HIS A 106 4.88 -13.54 -2.26
CA HIS A 106 5.41 -14.82 -1.79
C HIS A 106 4.76 -15.97 -2.59
N PRO A 107 5.44 -16.51 -3.62
CA PRO A 107 4.91 -17.61 -4.42
C PRO A 107 4.91 -18.93 -3.63
N GLU A 108 3.86 -19.73 -3.78
CA GLU A 108 3.85 -21.12 -3.30
C GLU A 108 4.63 -22.05 -4.23
N ASN A 109 4.74 -21.69 -5.52
CA ASN A 109 5.55 -22.38 -6.50
C ASN A 109 6.00 -21.42 -7.62
N PRO A 110 7.05 -21.76 -8.39
CA PRO A 110 7.60 -20.86 -9.40
C PRO A 110 6.60 -20.42 -10.48
N SER A 111 5.67 -21.31 -10.88
CA SER A 111 4.68 -20.97 -11.92
C SER A 111 3.71 -19.85 -11.53
N GLN A 112 3.59 -19.54 -10.24
CA GLN A 112 2.75 -18.43 -9.79
C GLN A 112 3.35 -17.05 -10.10
N VAL A 113 4.67 -16.96 -10.23
CA VAL A 113 5.36 -15.69 -10.52
C VAL A 113 4.92 -15.14 -11.87
N ASP A 114 4.84 -15.99 -12.89
CA ASP A 114 4.45 -15.58 -14.25
C ASP A 114 2.98 -15.13 -14.30
N ILE A 115 2.11 -15.77 -13.51
CA ILE A 115 0.70 -15.38 -13.40
C ILE A 115 0.58 -13.98 -12.81
N VAL A 116 1.26 -13.71 -11.69
CA VAL A 116 1.22 -12.40 -11.04
C VAL A 116 1.83 -11.32 -11.93
N LYS A 117 2.98 -11.58 -12.57
CA LYS A 117 3.59 -10.66 -13.53
C LYS A 117 2.63 -10.30 -14.67
N LYS A 118 1.90 -11.28 -15.17
CA LYS A 118 0.89 -11.05 -16.21
C LYS A 118 -0.30 -10.21 -15.70
N GLU A 119 -0.76 -10.44 -14.48
CA GLU A 119 -1.87 -9.67 -13.89
C GLU A 119 -1.50 -8.20 -13.64
N ILE A 120 -0.29 -7.93 -13.14
CA ILE A 120 0.18 -6.55 -12.97
C ILE A 120 0.55 -5.86 -14.29
N LYS A 121 0.58 -6.62 -15.40
CA LYS A 121 0.90 -6.15 -16.78
C LYS A 121 2.24 -5.39 -16.87
N ASP A 122 3.22 -5.78 -16.08
CA ASP A 122 4.52 -5.08 -15.94
C ASP A 122 4.42 -3.57 -15.61
N ARG A 123 3.24 -3.09 -15.17
CA ARG A 123 3.00 -1.67 -14.82
C ARG A 123 3.57 -1.31 -13.45
N TYR A 124 3.70 -2.30 -12.57
CA TYR A 124 4.07 -2.11 -11.18
C TYR A 124 5.28 -2.95 -10.82
N LYS A 125 6.05 -2.48 -9.83
CA LYS A 125 7.17 -3.26 -9.30
C LYS A 125 6.66 -4.44 -8.50
N ILE A 126 7.33 -5.58 -8.66
CA ILE A 126 7.15 -6.76 -7.80
C ILE A 126 8.46 -7.03 -7.07
N ILE A 127 8.36 -7.19 -5.76
CA ILE A 127 9.38 -7.79 -4.91
C ILE A 127 8.97 -9.24 -4.69
N LEU A 128 9.80 -10.17 -5.16
CA LEU A 128 9.59 -11.60 -4.93
C LEU A 128 10.28 -12.00 -3.62
N ILE A 129 9.51 -12.61 -2.72
CA ILE A 129 10.09 -13.25 -1.53
C ILE A 129 10.40 -14.69 -1.90
N GLU A 130 11.69 -14.98 -2.07
CA GLU A 130 12.16 -16.35 -2.27
C GLU A 130 12.12 -17.12 -0.94
N ASN A 131 11.77 -18.41 -1.00
CA ASN A 131 11.78 -19.27 0.16
C ASN A 131 13.22 -19.61 0.53
N ASP A 132 13.87 -18.76 1.32
CA ASP A 132 15.15 -19.06 1.96
C ASP A 132 14.96 -19.98 3.18
N GLY A 133 14.21 -21.09 3.02
CA GLY A 133 14.05 -22.20 3.98
C GLY A 133 13.50 -21.91 5.39
N ASN A 134 13.52 -20.65 5.85
CA ASN A 134 13.41 -20.25 7.26
C ASN A 134 12.34 -19.18 7.50
N TYR A 135 11.79 -18.56 6.46
CA TYR A 135 10.78 -17.51 6.62
C TYR A 135 9.36 -18.06 6.40
N LYS A 136 8.65 -18.31 7.50
CA LYS A 136 7.19 -18.51 7.47
C LYS A 136 6.51 -17.20 7.83
N LEU A 137 5.94 -16.51 6.85
CA LEU A 137 4.84 -15.56 7.08
C LEU A 137 3.72 -16.36 7.78
N LYS A 138 3.61 -16.17 9.11
CA LYS A 138 2.57 -16.74 9.95
C LYS A 138 1.25 -16.03 9.70
#